data_AF-A0A8T5QCR5-F1
#
_entry.id   AF-A0A8T5QCR5-F1
#
_cell.length_a   1.000
_cell.length_b   1.000
_cell.length_c   1.000
_cell.angle_alpha   90.00
_cell.angle_beta   90.00
_cell.angle_gamma   90.00
#
_symmetry.space_group_name_H-M   'P 1'
#
loop_
_entity.id
_entity.type
_entity.pdbx_description
1 polymer ?
#
loop_
_entity_poly.entity_id
_entity_poly.type
_entity_poly.pdbx_seq_one_letter_code
_entity_poly.pdbx_strand_id
1 'polypeptide(L)'
;MKKIILILIILICISQVYAMRNPSAVYCAEMGYEFNVEMTEQGEIGICILPNDEKVAAWDFLQGKAGQEYSYCTQEGYELKTLSMEKCPDSFWGDCAVCVLTDGTEVEITKLMNLTFQEAVCGDDFCVPGEENYQNCPQDCPGPKSNIIIIILLLLITITLISFMVYFISIKRKEQLLELQDYIMNTRSRGYTYPQIKTALIKDGYTEKQIEKAFETLRK
;
A
#
# COMPACT_ATOMS: atom_id res chain seq x y z
N MET A 1 50.91 18.64 -21.38
CA MET A 1 50.95 17.71 -20.23
C MET A 1 50.53 18.36 -18.92
N LYS A 2 51.18 19.45 -18.43
CA LYS A 2 50.77 20.14 -17.18
C LYS A 2 49.29 20.59 -17.13
N LYS A 3 48.73 21.10 -18.24
CA LYS A 3 47.31 21.49 -18.32
C LYS A 3 46.33 20.31 -18.26
N ILE A 4 46.72 19.13 -18.76
CA ILE A 4 45.90 17.91 -18.73
C ILE A 4 45.90 17.33 -17.31
N ILE A 5 47.05 17.36 -16.62
CA ILE A 5 47.16 16.96 -15.21
C ILE A 5 46.33 17.89 -14.31
N LEU A 6 46.33 19.20 -14.58
CA LEU A 6 45.52 20.17 -13.82
C LEU A 6 44.00 19.92 -14.01
N ILE A 7 43.56 19.58 -15.23
CA ILE A 7 42.14 19.25 -15.51
C ILE A 7 41.73 17.92 -14.86
N LEU A 8 42.60 16.90 -14.87
CA LEU A 8 42.35 15.62 -14.19
C LEU A 8 42.26 15.78 -12.67
N ILE A 9 43.08 16.64 -12.06
CA ILE A 9 43.01 16.94 -10.61
C ILE A 9 41.70 17.68 -10.28
N ILE A 10 41.25 18.60 -11.14
CA ILE A 10 39.96 19.31 -10.94
C ILE A 10 38.77 18.36 -11.05
N LEU A 11 38.82 17.37 -11.96
CA LEU A 11 37.79 16.32 -12.08
C LEU A 11 37.76 15.35 -10.89
N ILE A 12 38.91 15.09 -10.26
CA ILE A 12 39.00 14.27 -9.03
C ILE A 12 38.49 15.04 -7.80
N CYS A 13 38.57 16.38 -7.81
CA CYS A 13 38.06 17.25 -6.74
C CYS A 13 36.56 17.56 -6.83
N ILE A 14 35.81 16.99 -7.78
CA ILE A 14 34.34 16.98 -7.71
C ILE A 14 33.94 15.92 -6.69
N SER A 15 34.32 16.15 -5.43
CA SER A 15 33.82 15.41 -4.29
C SER A 15 32.30 15.48 -4.30
N GLN A 16 31.68 14.30 -4.21
CA GLN A 16 30.25 14.11 -4.06
C GLN A 16 29.75 15.07 -2.98
N VAL A 17 28.91 16.04 -3.35
CA VAL A 17 28.16 16.83 -2.37
C VAL A 17 27.07 15.90 -1.88
N TYR A 18 27.32 15.23 -0.75
CA TYR A 18 26.26 14.49 -0.07
C TYR A 18 25.34 15.51 0.58
N ALA A 19 24.10 15.60 0.10
CA ALA A 19 23.07 16.28 0.84
C ALA A 19 22.70 15.40 2.04
N MET A 20 22.58 16.03 3.21
CA MET A 20 22.29 15.37 4.48
C MET A 20 20.90 15.81 4.91
N ARG A 21 20.08 14.86 5.36
CA ARG A 21 18.78 15.14 5.96
C ARG A 21 18.99 16.01 7.20
N ASN A 22 18.08 16.96 7.45
CA ASN A 22 18.15 17.79 8.64
C ASN A 22 17.95 16.92 9.89
N PRO A 23 18.96 16.78 10.78
CA PRO A 23 18.86 15.89 11.94
C PRO A 23 17.68 16.20 12.86
N SER A 24 17.35 17.48 13.04
CA SER A 24 16.22 17.89 13.87
C SER A 24 14.87 17.52 13.27
N ALA A 25 14.76 17.56 11.94
CA ALA A 25 13.55 17.12 11.23
C ALA A 25 13.39 15.60 11.30
N VAL A 26 14.49 14.85 11.10
CA VAL A 26 14.51 13.39 11.20
C VAL A 26 14.10 12.96 12.61
N TYR A 27 14.68 13.55 13.65
CA TYR A 27 14.33 13.22 15.03
C TYR A 27 12.85 13.56 15.35
N CYS A 28 12.36 14.73 14.94
CA CYS A 28 10.95 15.09 15.11
C CYS A 28 10.02 14.07 14.43
N ALA A 29 10.32 13.69 13.19
CA ALA A 29 9.52 12.73 12.43
C ALA A 29 9.58 11.31 13.02
N GLU A 30 10.76 10.86 13.49
CA GLU A 30 10.92 9.52 14.09
C GLU A 30 10.17 9.40 15.42
N MET A 31 10.04 10.50 16.16
CA MET A 31 9.17 10.57 17.34
C MET A 31 7.67 10.50 16.99
N GLY A 32 7.32 10.54 15.70
CA GLY A 32 5.94 10.56 15.21
C GLY A 32 5.30 11.94 15.25
N TYR A 33 6.10 13.01 15.33
CA TYR A 33 5.64 14.40 15.47
C TYR A 33 5.65 15.13 14.13
N GLU A 34 4.84 16.19 14.02
CA GLU A 34 4.77 16.97 12.78
C GLU A 34 5.92 17.98 12.72
N PHE A 35 6.71 17.92 11.64
CA PHE A 35 7.76 18.89 11.36
C PHE A 35 7.28 19.92 10.34
N ASN A 36 7.45 21.20 10.66
CA ASN A 36 7.13 22.32 9.79
C ASN A 36 8.30 23.29 9.68
N VAL A 37 8.35 24.05 8.59
CA VAL A 37 9.31 25.16 8.43
C VAL A 37 8.54 26.46 8.53
N GLU A 38 8.94 27.34 9.45
CA GLU A 38 8.37 28.66 9.63
C GLU A 38 9.39 29.75 9.24
N MET A 39 8.92 30.78 8.55
CA MET A 39 9.75 31.95 8.19
C MET A 39 9.76 32.95 9.34
N THR A 40 10.95 33.33 9.80
CA THR A 40 11.17 34.34 10.84
C THR A 40 11.94 35.53 10.29
N GLU A 41 12.08 36.59 11.09
CA GLU A 41 12.93 37.74 10.75
C GLU A 41 14.41 37.33 10.59
N GLN A 42 14.83 36.23 11.20
CA GLN A 42 16.18 35.69 11.15
C GLN A 42 16.37 34.61 10.06
N GLY A 43 15.30 34.27 9.32
CA GLY A 43 15.30 33.24 8.29
C GLY A 43 14.35 32.07 8.60
N GLU A 44 14.50 30.98 7.85
CA GLU A 44 13.70 29.77 8.04
C GLU A 44 14.15 29.00 9.29
N ILE A 45 13.20 28.62 10.13
CA ILE A 45 13.43 27.74 11.29
C ILE A 45 12.57 26.49 11.17
N GLY A 46 13.12 25.35 11.59
CA GLY A 46 12.36 24.12 11.74
C GLY A 46 11.60 24.12 13.08
N ILE A 47 10.32 23.76 13.03
CA ILE A 47 9.41 23.63 14.16
C ILE A 47 8.99 22.17 14.26
N CYS A 48 9.03 21.62 15.47
CA CYS A 48 8.43 20.34 15.81
C CYS A 48 7.15 20.58 16.60
N ILE A 49 6.04 19.99 16.16
CA ILE A 49 4.74 20.09 16.81
C ILE A 49 4.54 18.84 17.68
N LEU A 50 4.57 19.04 18.99
CA LEU A 50 4.49 17.97 19.98
C LEU A 50 3.04 17.47 20.12
N PRO A 51 2.81 16.29 20.74
CA PRO A 51 1.46 15.70 20.89
C PRO A 51 0.42 16.56 21.63
N ASN A 52 0.86 17.57 22.38
CA ASN A 52 0.00 18.55 23.06
C ASN A 52 -0.26 19.81 22.22
N ASP A 53 0.03 19.78 20.92
CA ASP A 53 -0.01 20.92 19.98
C ASP A 53 1.00 22.03 20.29
N GLU A 54 1.95 21.80 21.21
CA GLU A 54 3.01 22.75 21.50
C GLU A 54 4.02 22.79 20.33
N LYS A 55 4.37 24.01 19.92
CA LYS A 55 5.35 24.26 18.86
C LYS A 55 6.70 24.62 19.48
N VAL A 56 7.70 23.77 19.25
CA VAL A 56 9.07 24.02 19.71
C VAL A 56 10.03 24.08 18.54
N ALA A 57 11.14 24.82 18.68
CA ALA A 57 12.20 24.78 17.69
C ALA A 57 12.76 23.34 17.60
N ALA A 58 12.78 22.77 16.39
CA ALA A 58 13.12 21.37 16.21
C ALA A 58 14.54 21.04 16.69
N TRP A 59 15.49 21.97 16.49
CA TRP A 59 16.85 21.82 17.01
C TRP A 59 16.89 21.83 18.54
N ASP A 60 16.13 22.72 19.19
CA ASP A 60 16.06 22.73 20.66
C ASP A 60 15.44 21.45 21.21
N PHE A 61 14.45 20.88 20.50
CA PHE A 61 13.87 19.59 20.86
C PHE A 61 14.89 18.44 20.72
N LEU A 62 15.61 18.35 19.59
CA LEU A 62 16.67 17.36 19.39
C LEU A 62 17.79 17.48 20.45
N GLN A 63 18.13 18.71 20.87
CA GLN A 63 19.16 18.96 21.86
C GLN A 63 18.68 18.79 23.32
N GLY A 64 17.40 18.45 23.53
CA GLY A 64 16.80 18.29 24.85
C GLY A 64 16.58 19.61 25.61
N LYS A 65 16.60 20.75 24.91
CA LYS A 65 16.40 22.09 25.48
C LYS A 65 14.93 22.50 25.56
N ALA A 66 14.08 21.88 24.73
CA ALA A 66 12.63 22.06 24.74
C ALA A 66 11.91 20.71 24.65
N GLY A 67 10.64 20.65 25.06
CA GLY A 67 9.79 19.46 24.90
C GLY A 67 10.28 18.20 25.62
N GLN A 68 10.99 18.33 26.75
CA GLN A 68 11.71 17.22 27.40
C GLN A 68 10.80 16.03 27.74
N GLU A 69 9.55 16.27 28.13
CA GLU A 69 8.55 15.24 28.43
C GLU A 69 8.21 14.35 27.21
N TYR A 70 8.40 14.90 26.02
CA TYR A 70 8.15 14.26 24.73
C TYR A 70 9.43 13.72 24.08
N SER A 71 10.59 13.82 24.74
CA SER A 71 11.82 13.25 24.19
C SER A 71 11.81 11.71 24.23
N TYR A 72 12.55 11.07 23.32
CA TYR A 72 12.71 9.61 23.32
C TYR A 72 13.17 9.08 24.68
N CYS A 73 14.14 9.73 25.33
CA CYS A 73 14.64 9.32 26.64
C CYS A 73 13.48 9.24 27.65
N THR A 74 12.66 10.29 27.76
CA THR A 74 11.56 10.32 28.74
C THR A 74 10.45 9.32 28.40
N GLN A 75 10.13 9.14 27.11
CA GLN A 75 9.12 8.17 26.67
C GLN A 75 9.52 6.72 27.00
N GLU A 76 10.81 6.42 26.91
CA GLU A 76 11.37 5.10 27.28
C GLU A 76 11.69 4.98 28.78
N GLY A 77 11.45 6.04 29.57
CA GLY A 77 11.67 6.04 31.03
C GLY A 77 13.13 6.26 31.45
N TYR A 78 13.98 6.76 30.56
CA TYR A 78 15.36 7.17 30.85
C TYR A 78 15.43 8.63 31.31
N GLU A 79 16.48 8.98 32.06
CA GLU A 79 16.78 10.38 32.39
C GLU A 79 17.38 11.08 31.16
N LEU A 80 16.86 12.26 30.83
CA LEU A 80 17.40 13.12 29.77
C LEU A 80 18.43 14.10 30.35
N LYS A 81 19.62 14.18 29.72
CA LYS A 81 20.61 15.22 29.98
C LYS A 81 21.01 15.94 28.69
N THR A 82 21.12 17.26 28.75
CA THR A 82 21.73 18.07 27.69
C THR A 82 23.21 18.29 28.00
N LEU A 83 24.08 17.85 27.10
CA LEU A 83 25.53 18.04 27.20
C LEU A 83 26.02 19.04 26.16
N SER A 84 27.09 19.77 26.49
CA SER A 84 27.74 20.67 25.54
C SER A 84 28.46 19.90 24.44
N MET A 85 28.62 20.53 23.28
CA MET A 85 29.30 19.95 22.10
C MET A 85 30.65 19.27 22.42
N GLU A 86 31.44 19.81 23.35
CA GLU A 86 32.73 19.23 23.76
C GLU A 86 32.63 17.81 24.32
N LYS A 87 31.48 17.47 24.90
CA LYS A 87 31.18 16.15 25.46
C LYS A 87 30.44 15.23 24.48
N CYS A 88 30.06 15.75 23.31
CA CYS A 88 29.33 15.04 22.27
C CYS A 88 30.15 15.03 20.97
N PRO A 89 31.28 14.30 20.90
CA PRO A 89 32.18 14.35 19.74
C PRO A 89 31.52 13.86 18.45
N ASP A 90 30.49 13.00 18.56
CA ASP A 90 29.73 12.47 17.42
C ASP A 90 28.66 13.47 16.91
N SER A 91 28.32 14.49 17.72
CA SER A 91 27.32 15.52 17.37
C SER A 91 28.00 16.77 16.82
N PHE A 92 28.10 16.85 15.49
CA PHE A 92 28.73 17.99 14.80
C PHE A 92 27.89 19.29 14.78
N TRP A 93 26.75 19.32 15.49
CA TRP A 93 25.70 20.33 15.36
C TRP A 93 25.49 21.18 16.62
N GLY A 94 26.38 21.07 17.61
CA GLY A 94 26.30 21.80 18.87
C GLY A 94 26.05 20.88 20.07
N ASP A 95 25.24 21.36 21.01
CA ASP A 95 24.85 20.59 22.20
C ASP A 95 24.08 19.33 21.79
N CYS A 96 24.11 18.29 22.63
CA CYS A 96 23.40 17.04 22.36
C CYS A 96 22.57 16.58 23.55
N ALA A 97 21.48 15.86 23.25
CA ALA A 97 20.69 15.14 24.23
C ALA A 97 21.26 13.74 24.45
N VAL A 98 21.33 13.32 25.71
CA VAL A 98 21.85 12.03 26.14
C VAL A 98 20.83 11.37 27.05
N CYS A 99 20.52 10.11 26.79
CA CYS A 99 19.74 9.28 27.69
C CYS A 99 20.68 8.58 28.68
N VAL A 100 20.37 8.69 29.97
CA VAL A 100 21.02 7.90 31.02
C VAL A 100 20.21 6.60 31.19
N LEU A 101 20.81 5.49 30.77
CA LEU A 101 20.21 4.16 30.87
C LEU A 101 20.16 3.69 32.32
N THR A 102 19.42 2.59 32.57
CA THR A 102 19.23 2.05 33.92
C THR A 102 20.51 1.55 34.60
N ASP A 103 21.53 1.21 33.82
CA ASP A 103 22.86 0.84 34.31
C ASP A 103 23.79 2.05 34.55
N GLY A 104 23.28 3.27 34.30
CA GLY A 104 24.01 4.53 34.40
C GLY A 104 24.80 4.89 33.14
N THR A 105 24.75 4.08 32.08
CA THR A 105 25.42 4.38 30.81
C THR A 105 24.77 5.58 30.14
N GLU A 106 25.60 6.53 29.69
CA GLU A 106 25.16 7.72 28.96
C GLU A 106 25.30 7.47 27.45
N VAL A 107 24.18 7.50 26.72
CA VAL A 107 24.15 7.31 25.26
C VAL A 107 23.43 8.48 24.60
N GLU A 108 24.07 9.09 23.61
CA GLU A 108 23.47 10.17 22.81
C GLU A 108 22.20 9.69 22.10
N ILE A 109 21.18 10.56 22.06
CA ILE A 109 19.81 10.17 21.72
C ILE A 109 19.69 9.63 20.29
N THR A 110 20.35 10.26 19.31
CA THR A 110 20.24 9.86 17.91
C THR A 110 20.95 8.53 17.66
N LYS A 111 22.07 8.28 18.35
CA LYS A 111 22.76 6.99 18.36
C LYS A 111 21.94 5.88 19.03
N LEU A 112 21.30 6.18 20.15
CA LEU A 112 20.45 5.21 20.85
C LEU A 112 19.26 4.77 19.98
N MET A 113 18.66 5.73 19.27
CA MET A 113 17.58 5.48 18.31
C MET A 113 18.08 4.92 16.96
N ASN A 114 19.39 4.81 16.77
CA ASN A 114 20.02 4.38 15.51
C ASN A 114 19.54 5.20 14.29
N LEU A 115 19.45 6.53 14.44
CA LEU A 115 19.03 7.42 13.37
C LEU A 115 20.09 7.52 12.27
N THR A 116 19.62 7.63 11.03
CA THR A 116 20.44 7.94 9.86
C THR A 116 20.01 9.26 9.24
N PHE A 117 21.00 10.08 8.89
CA PHE A 117 20.81 11.38 8.23
C PHE A 117 21.24 11.35 6.76
N GLN A 118 21.60 10.19 6.23
CA GLN A 118 21.84 10.02 4.80
C GLN A 118 20.51 10.13 4.05
N GLU A 119 20.51 10.79 2.90
CA GLU A 119 19.38 10.73 1.96
C GLU A 119 19.21 9.31 1.42
N ALA A 120 17.98 8.93 1.05
CA ALA A 120 17.71 7.65 0.44
C ALA A 120 18.42 7.53 -0.93
N VAL A 121 19.21 6.47 -1.12
CA VAL A 121 19.96 6.23 -2.35
C VAL A 121 19.55 4.90 -2.94
N CYS A 122 18.76 4.96 -4.01
CA CYS A 122 18.37 3.75 -4.72
C CYS A 122 19.57 3.02 -5.33
N GLY A 123 19.65 1.73 -5.09
CA GLY A 123 20.72 0.80 -5.46
C GLY A 123 21.75 0.55 -4.37
N ASP A 124 21.45 0.84 -3.10
CA ASP A 124 22.32 0.58 -1.94
C ASP A 124 21.93 -0.69 -1.15
N ASP A 125 21.01 -1.50 -1.71
CA ASP A 125 20.42 -2.70 -1.12
C ASP A 125 19.59 -2.42 0.16
N PHE A 126 19.26 -1.16 0.47
CA PHE A 126 18.46 -0.78 1.64
C PHE A 126 17.22 0.04 1.25
N CYS A 127 16.04 -0.57 1.34
CA CYS A 127 14.77 0.12 1.09
C CYS A 127 14.41 1.09 2.22
N VAL A 128 14.56 2.40 2.00
CA VAL A 128 14.27 3.46 2.99
C VAL A 128 12.75 3.72 3.11
N PRO A 129 12.10 3.44 4.25
CA PRO A 129 10.66 3.64 4.41
C PRO A 129 10.26 5.12 4.24
N GLY A 130 9.19 5.36 3.48
CA GLY A 130 8.61 6.71 3.29
C GLY A 130 9.26 7.54 2.18
N GLU A 131 10.51 7.25 1.82
CA GLU A 131 11.21 7.89 0.69
C GLU A 131 11.33 6.94 -0.50
N GLU A 132 11.50 5.64 -0.25
CA GLU A 132 11.56 4.60 -1.27
C GLU A 132 10.38 3.64 -1.17
N ASN A 133 9.99 3.14 -2.33
CA ASN A 133 8.99 2.11 -2.53
C ASN A 133 9.27 1.41 -3.86
N TYR A 134 8.54 0.32 -4.13
CA TYR A 134 8.71 -0.43 -5.36
C TYR A 134 8.52 0.39 -6.66
N GLN A 135 7.81 1.52 -6.61
CA GLN A 135 7.54 2.36 -7.80
C GLN A 135 8.72 3.29 -8.12
N ASN A 136 9.40 3.84 -7.12
CA ASN A 136 10.51 4.77 -7.32
C ASN A 136 11.90 4.14 -7.11
N CYS A 137 12.00 3.04 -6.36
CA CYS A 137 13.23 2.23 -6.22
C CYS A 137 12.92 0.72 -6.22
N PRO A 138 12.68 0.11 -7.41
CA PRO A 138 12.41 -1.32 -7.52
C PRO A 138 13.66 -2.20 -7.31
N GLN A 139 14.87 -1.62 -7.30
CA GLN A 139 16.10 -2.36 -7.02
C GLN A 139 16.13 -2.85 -5.57
N ASP A 140 15.84 -1.97 -4.62
CA ASP A 140 16.00 -2.27 -3.19
C ASP A 140 14.66 -2.64 -2.53
N CYS A 141 13.55 -2.07 -3.00
CA CYS A 141 12.23 -2.30 -2.41
C CYS A 141 11.48 -3.46 -3.09
N PRO A 142 11.15 -4.55 -2.38
CA PRO A 142 10.45 -5.69 -2.97
C PRO A 142 9.01 -5.32 -3.37
N GLY A 143 8.67 -5.59 -4.63
CA GLY A 143 7.33 -5.37 -5.15
C GLY A 143 6.29 -6.34 -4.60
N PRO A 144 4.99 -5.98 -4.72
CA PRO A 144 3.91 -6.88 -4.34
C PRO A 144 4.04 -8.19 -5.12
N LYS A 145 4.18 -9.32 -4.40
CA LYS A 145 4.23 -10.65 -5.02
C LYS A 145 2.85 -10.95 -5.61
N SER A 146 2.72 -10.76 -6.91
CA SER A 146 1.53 -11.12 -7.67
C SER A 146 1.32 -12.63 -7.58
N ASN A 147 0.30 -13.06 -6.84
CA ASN A 147 -0.11 -14.47 -6.77
C ASN A 147 -0.96 -14.82 -8.00
N ILE A 148 -0.34 -14.82 -9.17
CA ILE A 148 -0.95 -15.17 -10.47
C ILE A 148 -1.72 -16.50 -10.37
N ILE A 149 -1.23 -17.45 -9.56
CA ILE A 149 -1.86 -18.74 -9.30
C ILE A 149 -3.28 -18.58 -8.72
N ILE A 150 -3.48 -17.64 -7.79
CA ILE A 150 -4.80 -17.39 -7.18
C ILE A 150 -5.78 -16.83 -8.23
N ILE A 151 -5.31 -15.92 -9.08
CA ILE A 151 -6.13 -15.34 -10.16
C ILE A 151 -6.56 -16.44 -11.15
N ILE A 152 -5.63 -17.32 -11.53
CA ILE A 152 -5.93 -18.46 -12.41
C ILE A 152 -6.95 -19.40 -11.75
N LEU A 153 -6.80 -19.70 -10.46
CA LEU A 153 -7.75 -20.55 -9.73
C LEU A 153 -9.15 -19.94 -9.69
N LEU A 154 -9.28 -18.63 -9.43
CA LEU A 154 -10.56 -17.93 -9.46
C LEU A 154 -11.22 -17.97 -10.85
N LEU A 155 -10.43 -17.77 -11.91
CA LEU A 155 -10.92 -17.88 -13.29
C LEU A 155 -11.40 -19.29 -13.61
N LEU A 156 -10.67 -20.33 -13.20
CA LEU A 156 -11.11 -21.72 -13.41
C LEU A 156 -12.41 -22.02 -12.65
N ILE A 157 -12.52 -21.61 -11.39
CA ILE A 157 -13.73 -21.81 -10.58
C ILE A 157 -14.94 -21.12 -11.24
N THR A 158 -14.80 -19.87 -11.66
CA THR A 158 -15.90 -19.13 -12.31
C THR A 158 -16.36 -19.81 -13.61
N ILE A 159 -15.43 -20.28 -14.45
CA ILE A 159 -15.75 -21.01 -15.68
C ILE A 159 -16.50 -22.32 -15.36
N THR A 160 -16.07 -23.06 -14.33
CA THR A 160 -16.76 -24.30 -13.95
C THR A 160 -18.19 -24.05 -13.45
N LEU A 161 -18.41 -22.98 -12.67
CA LEU A 161 -19.74 -22.59 -12.19
C LEU A 161 -20.67 -22.17 -13.34
N ILE A 162 -20.15 -21.40 -14.30
CA ILE A 162 -20.92 -20.99 -15.49
C ILE A 162 -21.30 -22.21 -16.32
N SER A 163 -20.34 -23.12 -16.56
CA SER A 163 -20.58 -24.37 -17.29
C SER A 163 -21.66 -25.22 -16.61
N PHE A 164 -21.59 -25.36 -15.29
CA PHE A 164 -22.58 -26.08 -14.49
C PHE A 164 -23.96 -25.41 -14.56
N MET A 165 -24.04 -24.09 -14.46
CA MET A 165 -25.29 -23.34 -14.59
C MET A 165 -25.94 -23.53 -15.97
N VAL A 166 -25.16 -23.44 -17.04
CA VAL A 166 -25.63 -23.66 -18.42
C VAL A 166 -26.11 -25.10 -18.60
N TYR A 167 -25.36 -26.07 -18.07
CA TYR A 167 -25.76 -27.48 -18.09
C TYR A 167 -27.10 -27.69 -17.40
N PHE A 168 -27.29 -27.12 -16.21
CA PHE A 168 -28.55 -27.21 -15.45
C PHE A 168 -29.73 -26.56 -16.20
N ILE A 169 -29.53 -25.38 -16.80
CA ILE A 169 -30.54 -24.74 -17.65
C ILE A 169 -30.88 -25.63 -18.86
N SER A 170 -29.89 -26.30 -19.44
CA SER A 170 -30.11 -27.21 -20.57
C SER A 170 -30.95 -28.44 -20.20
N ILE A 171 -30.76 -28.99 -18.99
CA ILE A 171 -31.57 -30.08 -18.45
C ILE A 171 -33.02 -29.62 -18.27
N LYS A 172 -33.23 -28.51 -17.55
CA LYS A 172 -34.58 -27.99 -17.28
C LYS A 172 -35.34 -27.69 -18.58
N ARG A 173 -34.65 -27.17 -19.59
CA ARG A 173 -35.24 -26.91 -20.92
C ARG A 173 -35.61 -28.21 -21.66
N LYS A 174 -34.85 -29.29 -21.49
CA LYS A 174 -35.18 -30.60 -22.07
C LYS A 174 -36.41 -31.21 -21.41
N GLU A 175 -36.48 -31.15 -20.08
CA GLU A 175 -37.63 -31.63 -19.31
C GLU A 175 -38.93 -30.93 -19.71
N GLN A 176 -38.92 -29.59 -19.76
CA GLN A 176 -40.07 -28.79 -20.23
C GLN A 176 -40.49 -29.13 -21.67
N LEU A 177 -39.53 -29.45 -22.55
CA LEU A 177 -39.83 -29.83 -23.93
C LEU A 177 -40.53 -31.20 -23.98
N LEU A 178 -40.10 -32.17 -23.16
CA LEU A 178 -40.71 -33.50 -23.10
C LEU A 178 -42.13 -33.44 -22.54
N GLU A 179 -42.35 -32.69 -21.46
CA GLU A 179 -43.68 -32.48 -20.88
C GLU A 179 -44.65 -31.85 -21.91
N LEU A 180 -44.17 -30.83 -22.63
CA LEU A 180 -44.93 -30.16 -23.67
C LEU A 180 -45.27 -31.11 -24.83
N GLN A 181 -44.32 -31.96 -25.22
CA GLN A 181 -44.53 -32.99 -26.24
C GLN A 181 -45.59 -34.01 -25.82
N ASP A 182 -45.52 -34.52 -24.60
CA ASP A 182 -46.48 -35.49 -24.06
C ASP A 182 -47.90 -34.90 -24.02
N TYR A 183 -48.02 -33.67 -23.51
CA TYR A 183 -49.30 -32.94 -23.49
C TYR A 183 -49.88 -32.76 -24.91
N ILE A 184 -49.06 -32.31 -25.87
CA ILE A 184 -49.49 -32.13 -27.27
C ILE A 184 -49.98 -33.46 -27.86
N MET A 185 -49.22 -34.55 -27.65
CA MET A 185 -49.55 -35.87 -28.20
C MET A 185 -50.85 -36.43 -27.61
N ASN A 186 -51.03 -36.36 -26.29
CA ASN A 186 -52.24 -36.80 -25.60
C ASN A 186 -53.48 -35.95 -25.96
N THR A 187 -53.31 -34.63 -26.13
CA THR A 187 -54.44 -33.75 -26.47
C THR A 187 -54.84 -33.91 -27.94
N ARG A 188 -53.87 -34.12 -28.83
CA ARG A 188 -54.12 -34.40 -30.25
C ARG A 188 -54.84 -35.73 -30.47
N SER A 189 -54.51 -36.78 -29.71
CA SER A 189 -55.20 -38.08 -29.81
C SER A 189 -56.68 -37.99 -29.42
N ARG A 190 -57.06 -36.98 -28.61
CA ARG A 190 -58.44 -36.67 -28.23
C ARG A 190 -59.20 -35.79 -29.26
N GLY A 191 -58.58 -35.45 -30.40
CA GLY A 191 -59.22 -34.75 -31.51
C GLY A 191 -59.13 -33.22 -31.48
N TYR A 192 -58.36 -32.63 -30.56
CA TYR A 192 -58.18 -31.18 -30.49
C TYR A 192 -57.28 -30.68 -31.64
N THR A 193 -57.61 -29.50 -32.16
CA THR A 193 -56.87 -28.84 -33.25
C THR A 193 -55.67 -28.04 -32.73
N TYR A 194 -54.70 -27.78 -33.62
CA TYR A 194 -53.51 -26.98 -33.31
C TYR A 194 -53.84 -25.62 -32.67
N PRO A 195 -54.78 -24.79 -33.19
CA PRO A 195 -55.14 -23.53 -32.55
C PRO A 195 -55.65 -23.70 -31.12
N GLN A 196 -56.47 -24.73 -30.85
CA GLN A 196 -57.00 -25.00 -29.51
C GLN A 196 -55.89 -25.38 -28.52
N ILE A 197 -54.96 -26.24 -28.94
CA ILE A 197 -53.81 -26.65 -28.12
C ILE A 197 -52.88 -25.46 -27.87
N LYS A 198 -52.58 -24.66 -28.91
CA LYS A 198 -51.75 -23.46 -28.80
C LYS A 198 -52.35 -22.44 -27.82
N THR A 199 -53.65 -22.16 -27.91
CA THR A 199 -54.33 -21.24 -26.98
C THR A 199 -54.27 -21.72 -25.53
N ALA A 200 -54.44 -23.03 -25.28
CA ALA A 200 -54.34 -23.60 -23.93
C ALA A 200 -52.93 -23.44 -23.35
N LEU A 201 -51.89 -23.78 -24.12
CA LEU A 201 -50.50 -23.68 -23.68
C LEU A 201 -50.04 -22.23 -23.44
N ILE A 202 -50.49 -21.28 -24.27
CA ILE A 202 -50.22 -19.85 -24.02
C ILE A 202 -50.86 -19.40 -22.71
N LYS A 203 -52.09 -19.85 -22.43
CA LYS A 203 -52.79 -19.56 -21.18
C LYS A 203 -52.06 -20.14 -19.96
N ASP A 204 -51.43 -21.29 -20.11
CA ASP A 204 -50.62 -21.96 -19.08
C ASP A 204 -49.20 -21.36 -18.95
N GLY A 205 -48.89 -20.30 -19.70
CA GLY A 205 -47.65 -19.53 -19.56
C GLY A 205 -46.49 -19.95 -20.46
N TYR A 206 -46.73 -20.85 -21.43
CA TYR A 206 -45.73 -21.20 -22.43
C TYR A 206 -45.62 -20.13 -23.51
N THR A 207 -44.39 -19.80 -23.91
CA THR A 207 -44.12 -18.88 -25.01
C THR A 207 -44.39 -19.54 -26.37
N GLU A 208 -44.78 -18.75 -27.37
CA GLU A 208 -45.01 -19.28 -28.74
C GLU A 208 -43.80 -20.06 -29.27
N LYS A 209 -42.58 -19.56 -29.01
CA LYS A 209 -41.33 -20.22 -29.40
C LYS A 209 -41.15 -21.61 -28.77
N GLN A 210 -41.60 -21.83 -27.54
CA GLN A 210 -41.54 -23.14 -26.90
C GLN A 210 -42.54 -24.11 -27.54
N ILE A 211 -43.76 -23.62 -27.81
CA ILE A 211 -44.84 -24.38 -28.44
C ILE A 211 -44.44 -24.81 -29.86
N GLU A 212 -44.01 -23.86 -30.69
CA GLU A 212 -43.56 -24.13 -32.06
C GLU A 212 -42.43 -25.15 -32.10
N LYS A 213 -41.40 -24.99 -31.25
CA LYS A 213 -40.28 -25.93 -31.16
C LYS A 213 -40.75 -27.35 -30.80
N ALA A 214 -41.72 -27.50 -29.90
CA ALA A 214 -42.26 -28.81 -29.54
C ALA A 214 -43.00 -29.45 -30.71
N PHE A 215 -43.86 -28.70 -31.40
CA PHE A 215 -44.58 -29.17 -32.58
C PHE A 215 -43.65 -29.54 -33.74
N GLU A 216 -42.61 -28.74 -34.00
CA GLU A 216 -41.60 -29.05 -35.02
C GLU A 216 -40.86 -30.35 -34.72
N THR A 217 -40.54 -30.60 -33.46
CA THR A 217 -39.83 -31.81 -33.04
C THR A 217 -40.71 -33.06 -33.18
N LEU A 218 -42.04 -32.93 -32.99
CA LEU A 218 -43.00 -34.02 -33.18
C LEU A 218 -43.37 -34.29 -34.65
N ARG A 219 -43.00 -33.38 -35.57
CA ARG A 219 -43.25 -33.52 -37.01
C ARG A 219 -42.16 -34.32 -37.72
N LYS A 220 -40.97 -34.42 -37.11
CA LYS A 220 -39.85 -35.23 -37.57
C LYS A 220 -40.02 -36.67 -37.13
#